data_AF-A0A7V3HJW6-F1
#
_entry.id   AF-A0A7V3HJW6-F1
#
_cell.length_a   1.000
_cell.length_b   1.000
_cell.length_c   1.000
_cell.angle_alpha   90.00
_cell.angle_beta   90.00
_cell.angle_gamma   90.00
#
_symmetry.space_group_name_H-M   'P 1'
#
loop_
_entity.id
_entity.type
_entity.pdbx_description
1 polymer ?
#
loop_
_entity_poly.entity_id
_entity_poly.type
_entity_poly.pdbx_seq_one_letter_code
_entity_poly.pdbx_strand_id
1 'polypeptide(L)'
;MSQSPIETPTQPPYPLPETPTRPLIPTIPPTVTRPPKPSPIPSPTPTATPIPTPLPLPPSSFYALWAENFPEGQGSVLWLADPRDIGSRREVLRFDRDAIIEATLSPNGRKLALVTTYWKTSTLWVANADGTDLRQFDQSLSPPLEIRGLSWSRDSRMLAYVGFVDGEQTIIDKAGTPVVEPALLDTIELLDVTTGQKQHLVEVNPNEALFVIGWSTNGRELYYVRREIGYGYGLWVIDRISREAHKIISLDNEPILPFLSPDGSKLLIATYKGLSWVSTDGREKVNIPITRPERGYQAIWSPNSSEIIIGQADEQRPVEYVKAINVHTLAVREIGTFEGRRWRFLSISPDYHWLASYQYYTGLHWIYLPTGMMVPVPCPPDGYCIFVAWVPRMKAGQ
;
A
#
# COMPACT_ATOMS: atom_id res chain seq x y z
N MET A 1 -42.65 12.19 83.86
CA MET A 1 -41.51 11.56 83.15
C MET A 1 -40.24 11.88 83.92
N SER A 2 -39.40 10.86 84.06
CA SER A 2 -38.31 10.69 85.01
C SER A 2 -37.22 11.76 84.99
N GLN A 3 -36.59 11.96 86.15
CA GLN A 3 -35.16 11.67 86.34
C GLN A 3 -34.83 11.58 87.83
N SER A 4 -34.15 10.48 88.19
CA SER A 4 -33.48 10.28 89.48
C SER A 4 -32.00 10.68 89.36
N PRO A 5 -31.32 10.96 90.49
CA PRO A 5 -30.12 11.78 90.59
C PRO A 5 -28.84 10.93 90.74
N ILE A 6 -27.69 11.58 90.93
CA ILE A 6 -26.72 11.36 92.01
C ILE A 6 -25.46 12.19 91.68
N GLU A 7 -25.00 13.02 92.62
CA GLU A 7 -23.62 12.98 93.13
C GLU A 7 -23.42 13.98 94.28
N THR A 8 -22.90 13.46 95.39
CA THR A 8 -22.24 14.15 96.50
C THR A 8 -20.97 13.32 96.76
N PRO A 9 -19.79 13.87 97.13
CA PRO A 9 -19.61 14.42 98.49
C PRO A 9 -18.62 15.60 98.66
N THR A 10 -19.04 16.52 99.53
CA THR A 10 -18.39 17.01 100.77
C THR A 10 -16.94 17.57 100.81
N GLN A 11 -16.89 18.83 101.33
CA GLN A 11 -16.02 19.38 102.40
C GLN A 11 -14.88 20.38 102.06
N PRO A 12 -14.92 21.63 102.60
CA PRO A 12 -13.76 22.49 102.90
C PRO A 12 -13.33 22.31 104.40
N PRO A 13 -12.22 22.87 104.97
CA PRO A 13 -11.69 24.21 104.69
C PRO A 13 -10.14 24.43 104.76
N TYR A 14 -9.77 25.64 104.37
CA TYR A 14 -8.45 26.32 104.32
C TYR A 14 -7.42 26.05 105.43
N PRO A 15 -6.14 26.40 105.15
CA PRO A 15 -5.59 27.57 105.85
C PRO A 15 -4.82 28.61 104.99
N LEU A 16 -4.94 29.85 105.47
CA LEU A 16 -4.18 31.12 105.41
C LEU A 16 -3.14 31.45 104.30
N PRO A 17 -3.07 32.72 103.85
CA PRO A 17 -2.17 33.18 102.79
C PRO A 17 -0.76 33.49 103.29
N GLU A 18 0.27 33.00 102.58
CA GLU A 18 1.66 33.43 102.77
C GLU A 18 1.98 34.67 101.92
N THR A 19 2.67 35.62 102.57
CA THR A 19 3.18 36.89 102.05
C THR A 19 4.09 36.69 100.82
N PRO A 20 4.00 37.55 99.77
CA PRO A 20 4.71 37.32 98.52
C PRO A 20 6.23 37.45 98.66
N THR A 21 6.95 36.41 98.25
CA THR A 21 8.41 36.45 98.05
C THR A 21 8.71 37.17 96.73
N ARG A 22 9.55 38.20 96.78
CA ARG A 22 9.99 39.00 95.63
C ARG A 22 10.71 38.10 94.60
N PRO A 23 10.28 38.06 93.33
CA PRO A 23 10.99 37.27 92.32
C PRO A 23 12.38 37.89 92.03
N LEU A 24 13.38 37.01 91.96
CA LEU A 24 14.72 37.32 91.47
C LEU A 24 14.62 37.78 90.00
N ILE A 25 15.25 38.91 89.69
CA ILE A 25 15.37 39.43 88.31
C ILE A 25 16.29 38.48 87.54
N PRO A 26 15.83 37.79 86.48
CA PRO A 26 16.70 36.98 85.65
C PRO A 26 17.61 37.87 84.81
N THR A 27 18.92 37.64 84.91
CA THR A 27 19.95 38.23 84.08
C THR A 27 19.72 37.81 82.62
N ILE A 28 19.48 38.78 81.74
CA ILE A 28 19.28 38.52 80.30
C ILE A 28 20.64 38.20 79.68
N PRO A 29 20.86 37.02 79.09
CA PRO A 29 22.09 36.74 78.33
C PRO A 29 22.13 37.59 77.04
N PRO A 30 23.33 37.93 76.52
CA PRO A 30 23.45 38.79 75.35
C PRO A 30 22.73 38.20 74.14
N THR A 31 21.98 39.04 73.44
CA THR A 31 21.25 38.69 72.21
C THR A 31 22.23 38.24 71.12
N VAL A 32 22.23 36.95 70.82
CA VAL A 32 22.88 36.42 69.62
C VAL A 32 22.05 36.86 68.42
N THR A 33 22.55 37.86 67.69
CA THR A 33 21.92 38.32 66.45
C THR A 33 22.12 37.25 65.39
N ARG A 34 21.07 36.50 65.07
CA ARG A 34 21.07 35.50 64.00
C ARG A 34 21.31 36.21 62.66
N PRO A 35 22.21 35.71 61.78
CA PRO A 35 22.39 36.29 60.46
C PRO A 35 21.05 36.31 59.69
N PRO A 36 20.80 37.33 58.86
CA PRO A 36 19.57 37.42 58.09
C PRO A 36 19.37 36.16 57.25
N LYS A 37 18.15 35.61 57.28
CA LYS A 37 17.75 34.47 56.46
C LYS A 37 18.03 34.83 54.98
N PRO A 38 18.74 33.99 54.21
CA PRO A 38 18.93 34.25 52.79
C PRO A 38 17.55 34.41 52.14
N SER A 39 17.33 35.52 51.45
CA SER A 39 16.15 35.68 50.60
C SER A 39 16.16 34.56 49.55
N PRO A 40 15.01 33.94 49.25
CA PRO A 40 14.95 32.96 48.17
C PRO A 40 15.38 33.66 46.88
N ILE A 41 16.50 33.21 46.33
CA ILE A 41 16.87 33.54 44.95
C ILE A 41 15.71 33.04 44.09
N PRO A 42 15.14 33.86 43.18
CA PRO A 42 14.14 33.36 42.25
C PRO A 42 14.78 32.19 41.49
N SER A 43 14.27 30.99 41.73
CA SER A 43 14.62 29.83 40.91
C SER A 43 14.29 30.21 39.47
N PRO A 44 15.21 30.07 38.50
CA PRO A 44 14.84 30.27 37.11
C PRO A 44 13.66 29.35 36.83
N THR A 45 12.53 29.94 36.45
CA THR A 45 11.41 29.16 35.93
C THR A 45 11.98 28.28 34.84
N PRO A 46 11.78 26.94 34.86
CA PRO A 46 12.27 26.09 33.79
C PRO A 46 11.74 26.71 32.49
N THR A 47 12.65 27.25 31.69
CA THR A 47 12.31 27.69 30.34
C THR A 47 11.79 26.43 29.68
N ALA A 48 10.52 26.44 29.27
CA ALA A 48 9.96 25.31 28.55
C ALA A 48 10.95 24.99 27.44
N THR A 49 11.54 23.79 27.48
CA THR A 49 12.33 23.29 26.36
C THR A 49 11.41 23.46 25.15
N PRO A 50 11.80 24.22 24.12
CA PRO A 50 10.95 24.33 22.94
C PRO A 50 10.66 22.90 22.53
N ILE A 51 9.36 22.56 22.42
CA ILE A 51 8.96 21.28 21.84
C ILE A 51 9.74 21.21 20.53
N PRO A 52 10.60 20.19 20.33
CA PRO A 52 11.34 20.09 19.08
C PRO A 52 10.32 20.19 17.97
N THR A 53 10.39 21.27 17.20
CA THR A 53 9.58 21.40 16.00
C THR A 53 9.91 20.16 15.20
N PRO A 54 8.92 19.30 14.83
CA PRO A 54 9.22 18.13 14.03
C PRO A 54 10.03 18.63 12.84
N LEU A 55 11.26 18.13 12.72
CA LEU A 55 12.13 18.49 11.61
C LEU A 55 11.27 18.30 10.35
N PRO A 56 11.14 19.30 9.46
CA PRO A 56 10.37 19.11 8.24
C PRO A 56 10.91 17.83 7.60
N LEU A 57 10.02 16.86 7.35
CA LEU A 57 10.39 15.60 6.76
C LEU A 57 11.32 15.87 5.58
N PRO A 58 12.38 15.07 5.34
CA PRO A 58 13.21 15.29 4.17
C PRO A 58 12.35 15.26 2.90
N PRO A 59 12.70 16.03 1.85
CA PRO A 59 12.03 15.94 0.57
C PRO A 59 12.00 14.50 0.07
N SER A 60 10.81 14.02 -0.29
CA SER A 60 10.68 12.70 -0.89
C SER A 60 11.52 12.63 -2.17
N SER A 61 12.25 11.53 -2.37
CA SER A 61 12.96 11.26 -3.62
C SER A 61 12.01 10.90 -4.77
N PHE A 62 10.75 10.61 -4.44
CA PHE A 62 9.71 10.16 -5.35
C PHE A 62 8.43 11.00 -5.21
N TYR A 63 7.78 11.26 -6.32
CA TYR A 63 6.39 11.70 -6.35
C TYR A 63 5.46 10.47 -6.28
N ALA A 64 4.27 10.65 -5.71
CA ALA A 64 3.17 9.69 -5.84
C ALA A 64 2.35 10.04 -7.08
N LEU A 65 2.07 9.04 -7.93
CA LEU A 65 1.15 9.13 -9.06
C LEU A 65 -0.09 8.29 -8.76
N TRP A 66 -1.28 8.88 -8.84
CA TRP A 66 -2.55 8.20 -8.60
C TRP A 66 -3.66 8.76 -9.50
N ALA A 67 -4.68 7.96 -9.74
CA ALA A 67 -5.90 8.38 -10.43
C ALA A 67 -7.03 8.60 -9.43
N GLU A 68 -7.81 9.65 -9.63
CA GLU A 68 -9.10 9.91 -9.01
C GLU A 68 -10.18 9.70 -10.07
N ASN A 69 -11.10 8.76 -9.83
CA ASN A 69 -12.25 8.49 -10.67
C ASN A 69 -13.49 9.07 -10.00
N PHE A 70 -14.20 9.93 -10.73
CA PHE A 70 -15.47 10.51 -10.29
C PHE A 70 -16.62 9.55 -10.62
N PRO A 71 -17.84 9.79 -10.11
CA PRO A 71 -19.00 8.98 -10.45
C PRO A 71 -19.18 8.87 -11.97
N GLU A 72 -19.83 7.78 -12.40
CA GLU A 72 -19.94 7.43 -13.82
C GLU A 72 -20.32 8.63 -14.71
N GLY A 73 -19.52 8.88 -15.75
CA GLY A 73 -19.71 9.98 -16.69
C GLY A 73 -19.18 11.34 -16.25
N GLN A 74 -18.56 11.45 -15.07
CA GLN A 74 -17.86 12.65 -14.60
C GLN A 74 -16.35 12.58 -14.79
N GLY A 75 -15.85 11.48 -15.37
CA GLY A 75 -14.46 11.38 -15.79
C GLY A 75 -13.48 11.03 -14.68
N SER A 76 -12.21 11.32 -14.96
CA SER A 76 -11.09 10.98 -14.09
C SER A 76 -9.92 11.93 -14.27
N VAL A 77 -9.09 12.01 -13.24
CA VAL A 77 -7.89 12.85 -13.23
C VAL A 77 -6.73 12.06 -12.67
N LEU A 78 -5.59 12.12 -13.36
CA LEU A 78 -4.34 11.58 -12.91
C LEU A 78 -3.50 12.68 -12.26
N TRP A 79 -3.14 12.49 -11.00
CA TRP A 79 -2.43 13.47 -10.17
C TRP A 79 -1.02 13.00 -9.83
N LEU A 80 -0.10 13.96 -9.79
CA LEU A 80 1.28 13.77 -9.34
C LEU A 80 1.60 14.75 -8.21
N ALA A 81 2.09 14.27 -7.07
CA ALA A 81 2.41 15.13 -5.94
C ALA A 81 3.58 14.62 -5.12
N ASP A 82 4.19 15.52 -4.34
CA ASP A 82 4.99 15.09 -3.18
C ASP A 82 4.07 14.34 -2.23
N PRO A 83 4.38 13.10 -1.81
CA PRO A 83 3.50 12.38 -0.88
C PRO A 83 3.27 13.10 0.44
N ARG A 84 4.13 14.06 0.82
CA ARG A 84 3.98 14.90 2.02
C ARG A 84 3.06 16.10 1.80
N ASP A 85 2.85 16.50 0.56
CA ASP A 85 2.11 17.69 0.17
C ASP A 85 1.23 17.40 -1.04
N ILE A 86 0.15 16.65 -0.80
CA ILE A 86 -0.90 16.37 -1.78
C ILE A 86 -1.66 17.65 -2.17
N GLY A 87 -1.61 18.70 -1.34
CA GLY A 87 -2.24 19.99 -1.63
C GLY A 87 -1.64 20.67 -2.86
N SER A 88 -0.33 20.53 -3.04
CA SER A 88 0.42 21.04 -4.20
C SER A 88 0.44 20.08 -5.40
N ARG A 89 -0.55 19.17 -5.50
CA ARG A 89 -0.62 18.21 -6.60
C ARG A 89 -0.75 18.89 -7.97
N ARG A 90 -0.08 18.30 -8.97
CA ARG A 90 -0.15 18.69 -10.37
C ARG A 90 -1.03 17.70 -11.14
N GLU A 91 -1.89 18.22 -11.99
CA GLU A 91 -2.63 17.43 -12.98
C GLU A 91 -1.68 16.92 -14.07
N VAL A 92 -1.68 15.61 -14.30
CA VAL A 92 -0.91 14.95 -15.36
C VAL A 92 -1.81 14.73 -16.58
N LEU A 93 -2.99 14.15 -16.38
CA LEU A 93 -3.98 13.87 -17.43
C LEU A 93 -5.39 14.01 -16.86
N ARG A 94 -6.34 14.35 -17.73
CA ARG A 94 -7.77 14.43 -17.44
C ARG A 94 -8.57 13.79 -18.56
N PHE A 95 -9.57 13.02 -18.16
CA PHE A 95 -10.61 12.49 -19.04
C PHE A 95 -11.95 13.01 -18.55
N ASP A 96 -12.76 13.58 -19.44
CA ASP A 96 -13.98 14.30 -19.05
C ASP A 96 -15.15 13.38 -18.69
N ARG A 97 -15.14 12.13 -19.18
CA ARG A 97 -16.23 11.16 -18.95
C ARG A 97 -15.74 9.80 -18.51
N ASP A 98 -14.58 9.40 -19.03
CA ASP A 98 -14.01 8.08 -18.81
C ASP A 98 -13.31 7.96 -17.46
N ALA A 99 -13.52 6.81 -16.81
CA ALA A 99 -12.77 6.41 -15.64
C ALA A 99 -11.46 5.71 -16.07
N ILE A 100 -10.35 6.00 -15.40
CA ILE A 100 -9.11 5.22 -15.52
C ILE A 100 -9.28 3.97 -14.66
N ILE A 101 -9.30 2.78 -15.29
CA ILE A 101 -9.46 1.50 -14.58
C ILE A 101 -8.13 0.80 -14.32
N GLU A 102 -7.11 1.13 -15.11
CA GLU A 102 -5.76 0.58 -14.96
C GLU A 102 -4.75 1.58 -15.50
N ALA A 103 -3.60 1.73 -14.83
CA ALA A 103 -2.49 2.52 -15.32
C ALA A 103 -1.16 1.97 -14.79
N THR A 104 -0.11 2.05 -15.61
CA THR A 104 1.21 1.54 -15.27
C THR A 104 2.32 2.37 -15.90
N LEU A 105 3.33 2.69 -15.09
CA LEU A 105 4.52 3.43 -15.51
C LEU A 105 5.51 2.45 -16.14
N SER A 106 6.09 2.84 -17.28
CA SER A 106 7.18 2.08 -17.90
C SER A 106 8.38 1.95 -16.94
N PRO A 107 9.18 0.88 -16.99
CA PRO A 107 10.32 0.66 -16.09
C PRO A 107 11.34 1.80 -16.04
N ASN A 108 11.54 2.52 -17.16
CA ASN A 108 12.44 3.67 -17.21
C ASN A 108 11.81 4.99 -16.68
N GLY A 109 10.54 4.96 -16.28
CA GLY A 109 9.81 6.09 -15.73
C GLY A 109 9.36 7.15 -16.74
N ARG A 110 9.51 6.93 -18.05
CA ARG A 110 9.30 7.96 -19.09
C ARG A 110 7.94 7.90 -19.78
N LYS A 111 7.33 6.73 -19.84
CA LYS A 111 6.01 6.51 -20.47
C LYS A 111 5.00 5.99 -19.45
N LEU A 112 3.75 6.34 -19.68
CA LEU A 112 2.59 5.87 -18.92
C LEU A 112 1.65 5.18 -19.90
N ALA A 113 1.25 3.94 -19.59
CA ALA A 113 0.14 3.27 -20.26
C ALA A 113 -1.07 3.27 -19.33
N LEU A 114 -2.26 3.46 -19.87
CA LEU A 114 -3.50 3.45 -19.10
C LEU A 114 -4.67 2.95 -19.94
N VAL A 115 -5.64 2.34 -19.26
CA VAL A 115 -6.93 1.99 -19.85
C VAL A 115 -8.00 2.87 -19.23
N THR A 116 -8.80 3.49 -20.09
CA THR A 116 -10.00 4.22 -19.68
C THR A 116 -11.26 3.45 -20.07
N THR A 117 -12.32 3.57 -19.28
CA THR A 117 -13.64 3.02 -19.59
C THR A 117 -14.73 4.09 -19.48
N TYR A 118 -15.63 4.12 -20.44
CA TYR A 118 -16.89 4.84 -20.35
C TYR A 118 -17.98 4.01 -21.03
N TRP A 119 -19.06 3.72 -20.28
CA TRP A 119 -20.13 2.83 -20.71
C TRP A 119 -19.62 1.45 -21.16
N LYS A 120 -19.53 1.27 -22.48
CA LYS A 120 -19.23 0.01 -23.14
C LYS A 120 -17.90 0.05 -23.87
N THR A 121 -17.14 1.13 -23.69
CA THR A 121 -15.94 1.43 -24.44
C THR A 121 -14.74 1.41 -23.51
N SER A 122 -13.80 0.52 -23.77
CA SER A 122 -12.49 0.46 -23.12
C SER A 122 -11.44 0.94 -24.11
N THR A 123 -10.60 1.90 -23.72
CA THR A 123 -9.60 2.51 -24.62
C THR A 123 -8.21 2.44 -24.00
N LEU A 124 -7.24 1.94 -24.77
CA LEU A 124 -5.83 1.91 -24.39
C LEU A 124 -5.14 3.19 -24.86
N TRP A 125 -4.51 3.87 -23.92
CA TRP A 125 -3.71 5.06 -24.15
C TRP A 125 -2.27 4.88 -23.71
N VAL A 126 -1.36 5.58 -24.38
CA VAL A 126 0.02 5.76 -23.92
C VAL A 126 0.38 7.25 -24.01
N ALA A 127 1.00 7.77 -22.95
CA ALA A 127 1.50 9.14 -22.87
C ALA A 127 2.93 9.17 -22.34
N ASN A 128 3.59 10.32 -22.42
CA ASN A 128 4.76 10.61 -21.58
C ASN A 128 4.34 10.67 -20.11
N ALA A 129 5.26 10.35 -19.20
CA ALA A 129 4.99 10.34 -17.76
C ALA A 129 4.63 11.74 -17.19
N ASP A 130 4.90 12.80 -17.94
CA ASP A 130 4.49 14.17 -17.61
C ASP A 130 3.09 14.56 -18.16
N GLY A 131 2.42 13.63 -18.85
CA GLY A 131 1.09 13.82 -19.44
C GLY A 131 1.09 14.29 -20.90
N THR A 132 2.26 14.60 -21.48
CA THR A 132 2.35 15.03 -22.88
C THR A 132 2.29 13.84 -23.85
N ASP A 133 2.04 14.10 -25.14
CA ASP A 133 2.04 13.09 -26.20
C ASP A 133 1.09 11.91 -25.93
N LEU A 134 -0.10 12.21 -25.39
CA LEU A 134 -1.17 11.23 -25.19
C LEU A 134 -1.65 10.73 -26.56
N ARG A 135 -1.59 9.40 -26.76
CA ARG A 135 -2.02 8.74 -27.98
C ARG A 135 -2.90 7.54 -27.65
N GLN A 136 -3.98 7.38 -28.40
CA GLN A 136 -4.80 6.18 -28.39
C GLN A 136 -4.12 5.10 -29.23
N PHE A 137 -4.02 3.89 -28.69
CA PHE A 137 -3.46 2.74 -29.40
C PHE A 137 -4.48 1.64 -29.66
N ASP A 138 -5.49 1.49 -28.80
CA ASP A 138 -6.51 0.47 -28.98
C ASP A 138 -7.86 0.88 -28.40
N GLN A 139 -8.93 0.23 -28.85
CA GLN A 139 -10.27 0.41 -28.34
C GLN A 139 -11.12 -0.85 -28.51
N SER A 140 -11.81 -1.25 -27.44
CA SER A 140 -12.83 -2.29 -27.43
C SER A 140 -14.20 -1.67 -27.18
N LEU A 141 -15.22 -2.12 -27.92
CA LEU A 141 -16.62 -1.66 -27.81
C LEU A 141 -17.56 -2.73 -27.22
N SER A 142 -17.01 -3.79 -26.63
CA SER A 142 -17.75 -5.04 -26.36
C SER A 142 -17.78 -5.44 -24.88
N PRO A 143 -18.81 -5.04 -24.10
CA PRO A 143 -18.97 -5.50 -22.72
C PRO A 143 -19.31 -6.98 -22.65
N PRO A 144 -18.94 -7.68 -21.56
CA PRO A 144 -18.26 -7.17 -20.35
C PRO A 144 -16.73 -7.13 -20.48
N LEU A 145 -16.20 -7.23 -21.70
CA LEU A 145 -14.79 -7.44 -21.98
C LEU A 145 -14.05 -6.10 -22.16
N GLU A 146 -13.16 -5.79 -21.21
CA GLU A 146 -12.35 -4.57 -21.18
C GLU A 146 -10.86 -4.87 -21.38
N ILE A 147 -10.13 -3.96 -22.04
CA ILE A 147 -8.68 -4.04 -22.13
C ILE A 147 -8.11 -4.01 -20.71
N ARG A 148 -7.16 -4.90 -20.40
CA ARG A 148 -6.68 -5.08 -19.03
C ARG A 148 -5.33 -5.80 -18.97
N GLY A 149 -4.70 -5.81 -17.80
CA GLY A 149 -3.46 -6.57 -17.56
C GLY A 149 -2.26 -5.96 -18.29
N LEU A 150 -2.12 -4.64 -18.18
CA LEU A 150 -1.03 -3.89 -18.80
C LEU A 150 0.30 -4.30 -18.19
N SER A 151 1.24 -4.77 -19.02
CA SER A 151 2.56 -5.19 -18.58
C SER A 151 3.66 -4.70 -19.52
N TRP A 152 4.47 -3.76 -19.03
CA TRP A 152 5.62 -3.26 -19.75
C TRP A 152 6.75 -4.28 -19.78
N SER A 153 7.35 -4.45 -20.95
CA SER A 153 8.67 -5.06 -21.09
C SER A 153 9.73 -4.22 -20.39
N ARG A 154 10.81 -4.89 -19.93
CA ARG A 154 11.86 -4.27 -19.12
C ARG A 154 12.60 -3.12 -19.82
N ASP A 155 12.72 -3.21 -21.14
CA ASP A 155 13.34 -2.18 -21.98
C ASP A 155 12.42 -0.96 -22.23
N SER A 156 11.18 -0.99 -21.71
CA SER A 156 10.17 0.06 -21.86
C SER A 156 9.69 0.29 -23.30
N ARG A 157 9.85 -0.70 -24.20
CA ARG A 157 9.45 -0.59 -25.61
C ARG A 157 8.15 -1.32 -25.94
N MET A 158 7.99 -2.53 -25.43
CA MET A 158 6.81 -3.34 -25.66
C MET A 158 5.84 -3.22 -24.47
N LEU A 159 4.56 -3.17 -24.77
CA LEU A 159 3.47 -3.30 -23.82
C LEU A 159 2.66 -4.56 -24.15
N ALA A 160 2.57 -5.49 -23.20
CA ALA A 160 1.64 -6.61 -23.27
C ALA A 160 0.32 -6.20 -22.60
N TYR A 161 -0.81 -6.66 -23.13
CA TYR A 161 -2.12 -6.49 -22.51
C TYR A 161 -3.09 -7.57 -22.97
N VAL A 162 -4.20 -7.73 -22.27
CA VAL A 162 -5.31 -8.56 -22.74
C VAL A 162 -6.27 -7.68 -23.55
N GLY A 163 -6.48 -8.08 -24.80
CA GLY A 163 -7.45 -7.51 -25.73
C GLY A 163 -8.44 -8.57 -26.20
N PHE A 164 -9.17 -8.26 -27.29
CA PHE A 164 -10.20 -9.16 -27.84
C PHE A 164 -10.15 -9.16 -29.36
N VAL A 165 -10.42 -10.32 -29.94
CA VAL A 165 -10.56 -10.50 -31.39
C VAL A 165 -11.86 -11.23 -31.69
N ASP A 166 -12.46 -10.91 -32.84
CA ASP A 166 -13.59 -11.67 -33.36
C ASP A 166 -13.14 -13.09 -33.70
N GLY A 167 -13.91 -14.07 -33.26
CA GLY A 167 -13.67 -15.47 -33.54
C GLY A 167 -14.94 -16.30 -33.41
N GLU A 168 -14.76 -17.60 -33.22
CA GLU A 168 -15.86 -18.55 -33.06
C GLU A 168 -15.59 -19.42 -31.84
N GLN A 169 -16.65 -19.75 -31.10
CA GLN A 169 -16.58 -20.73 -30.01
C GLN A 169 -17.50 -21.90 -30.30
N THR A 170 -17.11 -23.09 -29.83
CA THR A 170 -18.00 -24.26 -29.84
C THR A 170 -18.69 -24.39 -28.48
N ILE A 171 -20.02 -24.32 -28.48
CA ILE A 171 -20.86 -24.58 -27.30
C ILE A 171 -21.61 -25.90 -27.46
N ILE A 172 -22.05 -26.49 -26.35
CA ILE A 172 -22.98 -27.63 -26.37
C ILE A 172 -24.38 -27.08 -26.15
N ASP A 173 -25.28 -27.29 -27.12
CA ASP A 173 -26.67 -26.85 -27.03
C ASP A 173 -27.47 -27.68 -26.01
N LYS A 174 -28.75 -27.30 -25.80
CA LYS A 174 -29.65 -28.01 -24.88
C LYS A 174 -29.89 -29.48 -25.26
N ALA A 175 -29.67 -29.86 -26.51
CA ALA A 175 -29.82 -31.21 -27.01
C ALA A 175 -28.51 -32.03 -26.91
N GLY A 176 -27.42 -31.44 -26.43
CA GLY A 176 -26.11 -32.09 -26.35
C GLY A 176 -25.29 -32.00 -27.64
N THR A 177 -25.70 -31.16 -28.61
CA THR A 177 -25.04 -31.03 -29.90
C THR A 177 -23.98 -29.92 -29.86
N PRO A 178 -22.75 -30.16 -30.36
CA PRO A 178 -21.79 -29.10 -30.56
C PRO A 178 -22.27 -28.11 -31.63
N VAL A 179 -22.36 -26.83 -31.28
CA VAL A 179 -22.74 -25.73 -32.16
C VAL A 179 -21.62 -24.70 -32.16
N VAL A 180 -21.21 -24.26 -33.34
CA VAL A 180 -20.24 -23.18 -33.52
C VAL A 180 -21.01 -21.86 -33.63
N GLU A 181 -20.65 -20.88 -32.82
CA GLU A 181 -21.24 -19.54 -32.84
C GLU A 181 -20.16 -18.46 -32.79
N PRO A 182 -20.43 -17.26 -33.34
CA PRO A 182 -19.52 -16.11 -33.21
C PRO A 182 -19.28 -15.77 -31.74
N ALA A 183 -18.02 -15.48 -31.39
CA ALA A 183 -17.62 -15.10 -30.05
C ALA A 183 -16.42 -14.14 -30.07
N LEU A 184 -16.23 -13.41 -28.98
CA LEU A 184 -15.06 -12.56 -28.77
C LEU A 184 -14.03 -13.33 -27.95
N LEU A 185 -12.91 -13.66 -28.58
CA LEU A 185 -11.84 -14.42 -27.93
C LEU A 185 -10.93 -13.48 -27.13
N ASP A 186 -10.59 -13.88 -25.91
CA ASP A 186 -9.55 -13.22 -25.11
C ASP A 186 -8.21 -13.40 -25.83
N THR A 187 -7.45 -12.33 -26.01
CA THR A 187 -6.11 -12.40 -26.61
C THR A 187 -5.06 -11.65 -25.83
N ILE A 188 -3.82 -12.16 -25.84
CA ILE A 188 -2.67 -11.38 -25.41
C ILE A 188 -2.18 -10.57 -26.60
N GLU A 189 -2.24 -9.25 -26.49
CA GLU A 189 -1.67 -8.32 -27.47
C GLU A 189 -0.27 -7.90 -27.06
N LEU A 190 0.62 -7.74 -28.04
CA LEU A 190 1.87 -7.01 -27.90
C LEU A 190 1.84 -5.75 -28.75
N LEU A 191 2.01 -4.61 -28.10
CA LEU A 191 2.17 -3.31 -28.75
C LEU A 191 3.62 -2.83 -28.62
N ASP A 192 4.25 -2.53 -29.76
CA ASP A 192 5.46 -1.70 -29.78
C ASP A 192 5.04 -0.22 -29.69
N VAL A 193 5.28 0.41 -28.55
CA VAL A 193 4.81 1.80 -28.31
C VAL A 193 5.56 2.84 -29.13
N THR A 194 6.68 2.47 -29.76
CA THR A 194 7.48 3.38 -30.58
C THR A 194 6.99 3.40 -32.03
N THR A 195 6.59 2.25 -32.56
CA THR A 195 6.14 2.11 -33.95
C THR A 195 4.62 2.06 -34.08
N GLY A 196 3.91 1.74 -33.00
CA GLY A 196 2.48 1.44 -33.00
C GLY A 196 2.12 0.08 -33.59
N GLN A 197 3.11 -0.75 -33.95
CA GLN A 197 2.83 -2.08 -34.44
C GLN A 197 2.28 -2.99 -33.33
N LYS A 198 1.24 -3.74 -33.68
CA LYS A 198 0.61 -4.73 -32.82
C LYS A 198 0.85 -6.14 -33.31
N GLN A 199 0.91 -7.08 -32.38
CA GLN A 199 1.04 -8.49 -32.65
C GLN A 199 0.22 -9.31 -31.64
N HIS A 200 -0.64 -10.19 -32.15
CA HIS A 200 -1.39 -11.14 -31.33
C HIS A 200 -0.47 -12.28 -30.87
N LEU A 201 -0.43 -12.47 -29.56
CA LEU A 201 0.02 -13.56 -28.67
C LEU A 201 -0.61 -14.93 -28.77
N VAL A 202 -1.78 -14.98 -28.18
CA VAL A 202 -2.48 -16.14 -27.65
C VAL A 202 -3.93 -15.83 -27.88
N GLU A 203 -4.71 -16.81 -28.27
CA GLU A 203 -6.16 -16.70 -28.37
C GLU A 203 -6.75 -17.77 -27.47
N VAL A 204 -7.68 -17.38 -26.60
CA VAL A 204 -8.40 -18.30 -25.73
C VAL A 204 -9.89 -18.01 -25.76
N ASN A 205 -10.67 -19.07 -25.60
CA ASN A 205 -12.12 -18.97 -25.57
C ASN A 205 -12.59 -18.07 -24.42
N PRO A 206 -13.75 -17.39 -24.54
CA PRO A 206 -14.26 -16.49 -23.49
C PRO A 206 -14.37 -17.16 -22.11
N ASN A 207 -14.58 -18.48 -22.09
CA ASN A 207 -14.74 -19.25 -20.85
C ASN A 207 -13.41 -19.59 -20.14
N GLU A 208 -12.27 -19.26 -20.76
CA GLU A 208 -10.93 -19.69 -20.35
C GLU A 208 -10.07 -18.57 -19.73
N ALA A 209 -10.68 -17.43 -19.37
CA ALA A 209 -10.13 -16.31 -18.58
C ALA A 209 -8.60 -16.16 -18.58
N LEU A 210 -8.10 -15.12 -19.25
CA LEU A 210 -6.67 -14.88 -19.44
C LEU A 210 -6.14 -13.78 -18.52
N PHE A 211 -4.99 -13.96 -17.87
CA PHE A 211 -4.33 -12.92 -17.06
C PHE A 211 -2.86 -12.81 -17.41
N VAL A 212 -2.40 -11.66 -17.89
CA VAL A 212 -0.96 -11.39 -18.09
C VAL A 212 -0.31 -11.19 -16.72
N ILE A 213 0.73 -11.95 -16.44
CA ILE A 213 1.50 -11.87 -15.18
C ILE A 213 2.72 -10.97 -15.36
N GLY A 214 3.42 -11.10 -16.49
CA GLY A 214 4.49 -10.21 -16.87
C GLY A 214 5.61 -10.88 -17.65
N TRP A 215 6.70 -10.15 -17.82
CA TRP A 215 7.80 -10.51 -18.71
C TRP A 215 8.90 -11.29 -18.01
N SER A 216 9.50 -12.25 -18.70
CA SER A 216 10.75 -12.87 -18.25
C SER A 216 11.89 -11.86 -18.22
N THR A 217 12.92 -12.14 -17.42
CA THR A 217 14.05 -11.23 -17.19
C THR A 217 14.75 -10.77 -18.48
N ASN A 218 14.75 -11.62 -19.52
CA ASN A 218 15.35 -11.34 -20.82
C ASN A 218 14.39 -10.62 -21.81
N GLY A 219 13.12 -10.40 -21.45
CA GLY A 219 12.10 -9.75 -22.29
C GLY A 219 11.64 -10.57 -23.51
N ARG A 220 11.98 -11.86 -23.56
CA ARG A 220 11.64 -12.76 -24.67
C ARG A 220 10.33 -13.51 -24.43
N GLU A 221 10.02 -13.79 -23.17
CA GLU A 221 8.86 -14.62 -22.81
C GLU A 221 7.87 -13.82 -21.98
N LEU A 222 6.60 -14.17 -22.13
CA LEU A 222 5.51 -13.62 -21.35
C LEU A 222 4.86 -14.71 -20.51
N TYR A 223 4.78 -14.49 -19.21
CA TYR A 223 4.06 -15.34 -18.27
C TYR A 223 2.60 -14.89 -18.19
N TYR A 224 1.69 -15.86 -18.24
CA TYR A 224 0.27 -15.61 -18.13
C TYR A 224 -0.44 -16.77 -17.42
N VAL A 225 -1.55 -16.46 -16.75
CA VAL A 225 -2.45 -17.46 -16.20
C VAL A 225 -3.63 -17.63 -17.14
N ARG A 226 -4.00 -18.88 -17.40
CA ARG A 226 -5.16 -19.26 -18.22
C ARG A 226 -6.06 -20.17 -17.39
N ARG A 227 -7.38 -19.98 -17.45
CA ARG A 227 -8.35 -20.94 -16.91
C ARG A 227 -8.54 -22.08 -17.89
N GLU A 228 -8.47 -23.30 -17.39
CA GLU A 228 -8.66 -24.52 -18.17
C GLU A 228 -9.95 -25.20 -17.72
N ILE A 229 -10.90 -25.35 -18.65
CA ILE A 229 -12.22 -25.92 -18.37
C ILE A 229 -12.05 -27.32 -17.76
N GLY A 230 -12.59 -27.51 -16.55
CA GLY A 230 -12.53 -28.78 -15.82
C GLY A 230 -11.24 -29.05 -15.04
N TYR A 231 -10.18 -28.23 -15.19
CA TYR A 231 -8.86 -28.50 -14.62
C TYR A 231 -8.28 -27.36 -13.76
N GLY A 232 -9.01 -26.26 -13.59
CA GLY A 232 -8.60 -25.13 -12.74
C GLY A 232 -7.87 -24.05 -13.53
N TYR A 233 -6.75 -23.54 -13.01
CA TYR A 233 -5.93 -22.55 -13.67
C TYR A 233 -4.57 -23.15 -14.03
N GLY A 234 -3.91 -22.66 -15.06
CA GLY A 234 -2.53 -23.00 -15.40
C GLY A 234 -1.70 -21.74 -15.47
N LEU A 235 -0.46 -21.81 -14.97
CA LEU A 235 0.56 -20.82 -15.31
C LEU A 235 1.27 -21.29 -16.59
N TRP A 236 1.26 -20.42 -17.59
CA TRP A 236 1.81 -20.65 -18.90
C TRP A 236 2.88 -19.62 -19.22
N VAL A 237 3.74 -19.98 -20.17
CA VAL A 237 4.73 -19.10 -20.76
C VAL A 237 4.64 -19.19 -22.27
N ILE A 238 4.79 -18.06 -22.95
CA ILE A 238 4.89 -17.98 -24.40
C ILE A 238 6.14 -17.19 -24.82
N ASP A 239 6.90 -17.76 -25.77
CA ASP A 239 7.99 -17.06 -26.44
C ASP A 239 7.40 -16.14 -27.54
N ARG A 240 7.71 -14.84 -27.47
CA ARG A 240 7.16 -13.86 -28.43
C ARG A 240 7.68 -14.03 -29.87
N ILE A 241 8.85 -14.67 -30.04
CA ILE A 241 9.54 -14.86 -31.32
C ILE A 241 9.13 -16.19 -31.94
N SER A 242 9.32 -17.31 -31.22
CA SER A 242 8.94 -18.63 -31.76
C SER A 242 7.44 -18.89 -31.73
N ARG A 243 6.69 -18.11 -30.93
CA ARG A 243 5.25 -18.27 -30.69
C ARG A 243 4.90 -19.59 -29.98
N GLU A 244 5.90 -20.27 -29.44
CA GLU A 244 5.69 -21.51 -28.70
C GLU A 244 5.22 -21.22 -27.28
N ALA A 245 4.07 -21.79 -26.91
CA ALA A 245 3.51 -21.72 -25.58
C ALA A 245 3.57 -23.08 -24.87
N HIS A 246 3.96 -23.09 -23.61
CA HIS A 246 3.90 -24.29 -22.78
C HIS A 246 3.47 -23.97 -21.36
N LYS A 247 2.89 -24.97 -20.69
CA LYS A 247 2.45 -24.85 -19.30
C LYS A 247 3.65 -25.07 -18.37
N ILE A 248 3.82 -24.19 -17.40
CA ILE A 248 4.82 -24.32 -16.33
C ILE A 248 4.25 -25.18 -15.20
N ILE A 249 3.08 -24.80 -14.67
CA ILE A 249 2.47 -25.46 -13.51
C ILE A 249 0.94 -25.38 -13.57
N SER A 250 0.26 -26.43 -13.13
CA SER A 250 -1.18 -26.41 -12.86
C SER A 250 -1.45 -25.81 -11.48
N LEU A 251 -2.35 -24.85 -11.42
CA LEU A 251 -2.85 -24.20 -10.22
C LEU A 251 -4.24 -24.77 -9.89
N ASP A 252 -4.46 -25.10 -8.62
CA ASP A 252 -5.75 -25.63 -8.14
C ASP A 252 -6.90 -24.60 -8.33
N ASN A 253 -8.15 -25.03 -8.11
CA ASN A 253 -9.37 -24.25 -8.41
C ASN A 253 -9.56 -22.90 -7.68
N GLU A 254 -8.69 -22.55 -6.72
CA GLU A 254 -8.71 -21.25 -6.04
C GLU A 254 -7.52 -20.39 -6.50
N PRO A 255 -7.74 -19.33 -7.31
CA PRO A 255 -6.63 -18.57 -7.86
C PRO A 255 -5.99 -17.71 -6.78
N ILE A 256 -4.78 -18.11 -6.39
CA ILE A 256 -3.79 -17.18 -5.85
C ILE A 256 -2.99 -16.74 -7.06
N LEU A 257 -3.32 -15.59 -7.62
CA LEU A 257 -2.55 -15.03 -8.72
C LEU A 257 -1.11 -14.83 -8.25
N PRO A 258 -0.12 -15.44 -8.90
CA PRO A 258 1.27 -15.27 -8.51
C PRO A 258 1.72 -13.85 -8.86
N PHE A 259 2.47 -13.22 -7.95
CA PHE A 259 3.04 -11.90 -8.21
C PHE A 259 4.47 -12.08 -8.73
N LEU A 260 4.70 -11.66 -9.97
CA LEU A 260 6.04 -11.65 -10.56
C LEU A 260 6.90 -10.57 -9.89
N SER A 261 8.15 -10.90 -9.59
CA SER A 261 9.13 -9.92 -9.14
C SER A 261 9.38 -8.88 -10.23
N PRO A 262 9.68 -7.62 -9.90
CA PRO A 262 9.95 -6.58 -10.88
C PRO A 262 11.03 -6.94 -11.92
N ASP A 263 11.96 -7.83 -11.56
CA ASP A 263 13.00 -8.31 -12.46
C ASP A 263 12.61 -9.50 -13.35
N GLY A 264 11.41 -10.05 -13.19
CA GLY A 264 10.89 -11.19 -13.96
C GLY A 264 11.49 -12.55 -13.59
N SER A 265 12.25 -12.65 -12.50
CA SER A 265 13.00 -13.87 -12.14
C SER A 265 12.28 -14.80 -11.16
N LYS A 266 11.29 -14.29 -10.40
CA LYS A 266 10.61 -15.02 -9.32
C LYS A 266 9.12 -14.74 -9.29
N LEU A 267 8.34 -15.74 -8.90
CA LEU A 267 6.91 -15.66 -8.67
C LEU A 267 6.63 -15.87 -7.18
N LEU A 268 5.99 -14.89 -6.56
CA LEU A 268 5.50 -14.97 -5.20
C LEU A 268 4.13 -15.64 -5.18
N ILE A 269 4.00 -16.70 -4.39
CA ILE A 269 2.80 -17.53 -4.26
C ILE A 269 2.36 -17.51 -2.80
N ALA A 270 1.15 -17.04 -2.53
CA ALA A 270 0.55 -16.93 -1.21
C ALA A 270 -0.60 -17.94 -1.02
N THR A 271 -0.36 -19.08 -0.37
CA THR A 271 -1.37 -20.13 -0.16
C THR A 271 -1.94 -20.13 1.26
N TYR A 272 -3.02 -20.87 1.52
CA TYR A 272 -3.49 -21.11 2.89
C TYR A 272 -2.43 -21.79 3.79
N LYS A 273 -1.44 -22.46 3.19
CA LYS A 273 -0.35 -23.15 3.89
C LYS A 273 0.84 -22.23 4.22
N GLY A 274 1.00 -21.11 3.52
CA GLY A 274 2.26 -20.37 3.57
C GLY A 274 2.48 -19.44 2.38
N LEU A 275 3.44 -18.54 2.55
CA LEU A 275 4.02 -17.74 1.49
C LEU A 275 5.29 -18.41 0.98
N SER A 276 5.47 -18.48 -0.34
CA SER A 276 6.67 -19.04 -0.97
C SER A 276 6.99 -18.27 -2.24
N TRP A 277 8.25 -18.25 -2.66
CA TRP A 277 8.60 -17.82 -3.99
C TRP A 277 9.16 -18.98 -4.81
N VAL A 278 8.93 -18.95 -6.12
CA VAL A 278 9.41 -19.93 -7.09
C VAL A 278 10.20 -19.18 -8.16
N SER A 279 11.34 -19.70 -8.60
CA SER A 279 12.04 -19.15 -9.77
C SER A 279 11.18 -19.33 -11.02
N THR A 280 11.27 -18.40 -11.97
CA THR A 280 10.44 -18.47 -13.18
C THR A 280 10.78 -19.63 -14.11
N ASP A 281 11.96 -20.24 -13.96
CA ASP A 281 12.33 -21.50 -14.62
C ASP A 281 11.81 -22.75 -13.86
N GLY A 282 11.14 -22.57 -12.72
CA GLY A 282 10.57 -23.63 -11.89
C GLY A 282 11.58 -24.49 -11.12
N ARG A 283 12.88 -24.21 -11.22
CA ARG A 283 13.95 -25.05 -10.63
C ARG A 283 14.13 -24.83 -9.14
N GLU A 284 13.80 -23.65 -8.64
CA GLU A 284 13.98 -23.27 -7.25
C GLU A 284 12.65 -22.87 -6.64
N LYS A 285 12.38 -23.37 -5.43
CA LYS A 285 11.22 -22.97 -4.63
C LYS A 285 11.66 -22.82 -3.18
N VAL A 286 11.36 -21.67 -2.61
CA VAL A 286 11.70 -21.35 -1.22
C VAL A 286 10.45 -20.96 -0.46
N ASN A 287 10.21 -21.65 0.65
CA ASN A 287 9.15 -21.30 1.59
C ASN A 287 9.63 -20.18 2.50
N ILE A 288 8.78 -19.18 2.71
CA ILE A 288 9.11 -18.03 3.55
C ILE A 288 8.64 -18.34 4.98
N PRO A 289 9.55 -18.35 5.98
CA PRO A 289 9.25 -18.81 7.33
C PRO A 289 8.53 -17.74 8.14
N ILE A 290 7.30 -17.42 7.74
CA ILE A 290 6.43 -16.47 8.44
C ILE A 290 5.25 -17.19 9.09
N THR A 291 4.97 -16.84 10.33
CA THR A 291 3.77 -17.31 11.01
C THR A 291 2.55 -16.79 10.27
N ARG A 292 1.61 -17.68 9.97
CA ARG A 292 0.37 -17.31 9.28
C ARG A 292 -0.37 -16.22 10.07
N PRO A 293 -0.58 -15.02 9.52
CA PRO A 293 -1.46 -14.04 10.14
C PRO A 293 -2.91 -14.54 10.07
N GLU A 294 -3.72 -14.25 11.09
CA GLU A 294 -5.14 -14.64 11.14
C GLU A 294 -5.94 -14.16 9.91
N ARG A 295 -5.48 -13.08 9.27
CA ARG A 295 -6.20 -12.39 8.18
C ARG A 295 -5.63 -12.63 6.78
N GLY A 296 -4.76 -13.63 6.61
CA GLY A 296 -4.13 -13.95 5.33
C GLY A 296 -2.89 -13.09 5.01
N TYR A 297 -2.12 -13.50 4.00
CA TYR A 297 -0.84 -12.86 3.68
C TYR A 297 -1.03 -11.56 2.92
N GLN A 298 -0.42 -10.49 3.42
CA GLN A 298 -0.20 -9.25 2.67
C GLN A 298 1.27 -9.21 2.31
N ALA A 299 1.58 -9.35 1.03
CA ALA A 299 2.95 -9.36 0.57
C ALA A 299 3.07 -8.64 -0.78
N ILE A 300 4.05 -7.76 -0.88
CA ILE A 300 4.44 -7.11 -2.14
C ILE A 300 5.95 -7.27 -2.36
N TRP A 301 6.37 -7.25 -3.61
CA TRP A 301 7.79 -7.20 -3.93
C TRP A 301 8.36 -5.81 -3.64
N SER A 302 9.59 -5.79 -3.14
CA SER A 302 10.43 -4.58 -3.21
C SER A 302 10.76 -4.23 -4.66
N PRO A 303 10.92 -2.94 -5.01
CA PRO A 303 11.24 -2.50 -6.38
C PRO A 303 12.52 -3.12 -6.96
N ASN A 304 13.46 -3.52 -6.12
CA ASN A 304 14.73 -4.13 -6.53
C ASN A 304 14.68 -5.67 -6.59
N SER A 305 13.52 -6.31 -6.37
CA SER A 305 13.31 -7.77 -6.39
C SER A 305 14.11 -8.56 -5.34
N SER A 306 14.76 -7.91 -4.38
CA SER A 306 15.63 -8.57 -3.39
C SER A 306 14.96 -8.85 -2.05
N GLU A 307 13.83 -8.18 -1.80
CA GLU A 307 13.05 -8.32 -0.58
C GLU A 307 11.56 -8.46 -0.87
N ILE A 308 10.86 -9.13 0.05
CA ILE A 308 9.40 -9.21 0.11
C ILE A 308 8.94 -8.39 1.31
N ILE A 309 8.02 -7.48 1.09
CA ILE A 309 7.48 -6.61 2.13
C ILE A 309 6.16 -7.19 2.62
N ILE A 310 6.05 -7.41 3.93
CA ILE A 310 4.85 -7.96 4.55
C ILE A 310 4.30 -7.03 5.64
N GLY A 311 2.99 -7.09 5.81
CA GLY A 311 2.28 -6.50 6.95
C GLY A 311 2.06 -7.55 8.03
N GLN A 312 2.35 -7.19 9.28
CA GLN A 312 2.00 -7.95 10.46
C GLN A 312 1.18 -7.07 11.41
N ALA A 313 -0.11 -7.32 11.49
CA ALA A 313 -0.98 -6.66 12.46
C ALA A 313 -0.70 -7.15 13.90
N ASP A 314 -0.67 -6.23 14.84
CA ASP A 314 -0.68 -6.51 16.29
C ASP A 314 -2.06 -7.11 16.66
N GLU A 315 -2.05 -8.19 17.44
CA GLU A 315 -3.28 -8.88 17.84
C GLU A 315 -4.11 -8.01 18.80
N GLN A 316 -3.44 -7.35 19.74
CA GLN A 316 -4.08 -6.62 20.83
C GLN A 316 -4.34 -5.16 20.46
N ARG A 317 -3.40 -4.53 19.74
CA ARG A 317 -3.45 -3.10 19.41
C ARG A 317 -3.77 -2.89 17.93
N PRO A 318 -4.37 -1.75 17.55
CA PRO A 318 -4.54 -1.38 16.14
C PRO A 318 -3.20 -0.85 15.60
N VAL A 319 -2.19 -1.70 15.51
CA VAL A 319 -0.86 -1.35 15.01
C VAL A 319 -0.48 -2.35 13.93
N GLU A 320 0.13 -1.85 12.86
CA GLU A 320 0.70 -2.65 11.77
C GLU A 320 2.23 -2.52 11.82
N TYR A 321 2.93 -3.66 11.76
CA TYR A 321 4.38 -3.71 11.61
C TYR A 321 4.71 -4.06 10.15
N VAL A 322 5.54 -3.25 9.51
CA VAL A 322 6.01 -3.50 8.15
C VAL A 322 7.37 -4.16 8.22
N LYS A 323 7.50 -5.33 7.61
CA LYS A 323 8.75 -6.09 7.60
C LYS A 323 9.23 -6.33 6.20
N ALA A 324 10.54 -6.22 6.00
CA ALA A 324 11.22 -6.63 4.79
C ALA A 324 11.91 -7.98 5.04
N ILE A 325 11.71 -8.92 4.12
CA ILE A 325 12.28 -10.26 4.16
C ILE A 325 13.23 -10.39 2.98
N ASN A 326 14.53 -10.58 3.24
CA ASN A 326 15.49 -10.83 2.17
C ASN A 326 15.21 -12.18 1.50
N VAL A 327 15.14 -12.20 0.18
CA VAL A 327 14.73 -13.42 -0.55
C VAL A 327 15.77 -14.52 -0.55
N HIS A 328 17.04 -14.19 -0.32
CA HIS A 328 18.15 -15.17 -0.32
C HIS A 328 18.47 -15.67 1.08
N THR A 329 18.58 -14.76 2.05
CA THR A 329 18.99 -15.10 3.42
C THR A 329 17.81 -15.41 4.33
N LEU A 330 16.59 -15.06 3.91
CA LEU A 330 15.36 -15.09 4.73
C LEU A 330 15.45 -14.24 6.00
N ALA A 331 16.46 -13.36 6.09
CA ALA A 331 16.60 -12.42 7.18
C ALA A 331 15.41 -11.44 7.16
N VAL A 332 14.80 -11.25 8.33
CA VAL A 332 13.66 -10.36 8.51
C VAL A 332 14.11 -9.12 9.27
N ARG A 333 13.76 -7.94 8.76
CA ARG A 333 13.92 -6.67 9.47
C ARG A 333 12.63 -5.88 9.46
N GLU A 334 12.36 -5.18 10.54
CA GLU A 334 11.27 -4.20 10.59
C GLU A 334 11.73 -2.91 9.91
N ILE A 335 10.89 -2.36 9.03
CA ILE A 335 11.19 -1.14 8.26
C ILE A 335 10.23 0.01 8.59
N GLY A 336 9.19 -0.24 9.37
CA GLY A 336 8.27 0.79 9.83
C GLY A 336 7.11 0.22 10.63
N THR A 337 6.41 1.10 11.34
CA THR A 337 5.18 0.78 12.07
C THR A 337 4.22 1.95 12.01
N PHE A 338 2.92 1.68 11.99
CA PHE A 338 1.87 2.71 11.97
C PHE A 338 0.56 2.18 12.53
N GLU A 339 -0.35 3.09 12.86
CA GLU A 339 -1.63 2.77 13.49
C GLU A 339 -2.69 2.32 12.47
N GLY A 340 -3.70 1.62 12.97
CA GLY A 340 -4.86 1.17 12.23
C GLY A 340 -4.93 -0.35 12.05
N ARG A 341 -5.99 -0.80 11.38
CA ARG A 341 -6.22 -2.20 11.05
C ARG A 341 -6.70 -2.31 9.60
N ARG A 342 -6.62 -3.52 9.04
CA ARG A 342 -7.13 -3.85 7.69
C ARG A 342 -6.52 -2.98 6.59
N TRP A 343 -5.20 -2.86 6.66
CA TRP A 343 -4.41 -2.30 5.58
C TRP A 343 -4.31 -3.29 4.43
N ARG A 344 -3.99 -2.81 3.23
CA ARG A 344 -3.59 -3.60 2.07
C ARG A 344 -2.45 -2.84 1.41
N PHE A 345 -1.28 -3.46 1.36
CA PHE A 345 -0.10 -2.82 0.75
C PHE A 345 -0.23 -2.87 -0.77
N LEU A 346 0.07 -1.75 -1.42
CA LEU A 346 0.01 -1.62 -2.88
C LEU A 346 1.42 -1.55 -3.46
N SER A 347 2.28 -0.68 -2.91
CA SER A 347 3.65 -0.51 -3.41
C SER A 347 4.52 0.23 -2.40
N ILE A 348 5.79 -0.14 -2.30
CA ILE A 348 6.81 0.59 -1.53
C ILE A 348 7.69 1.42 -2.47
N SER A 349 8.08 2.62 -2.05
CA SER A 349 9.01 3.45 -2.80
C SER A 349 10.40 2.80 -2.87
N PRO A 350 11.20 3.04 -3.93
CA PRO A 350 12.53 2.43 -4.05
C PRO A 350 13.53 2.82 -2.95
N ASP A 351 13.30 3.92 -2.24
CA ASP A 351 14.09 4.33 -1.06
C ASP A 351 13.54 3.80 0.27
N TYR A 352 12.47 2.99 0.26
CA TYR A 352 11.83 2.38 1.43
C TYR A 352 11.29 3.39 2.46
N HIS A 353 11.11 4.65 2.06
CA HIS A 353 10.56 5.67 2.93
C HIS A 353 9.05 5.75 2.88
N TRP A 354 8.44 5.42 1.73
CA TRP A 354 7.02 5.56 1.51
C TRP A 354 6.37 4.24 1.14
N LEU A 355 5.18 4.01 1.70
CA LEU A 355 4.33 2.88 1.39
C LEU A 355 2.97 3.40 0.94
N ALA A 356 2.56 3.01 -0.26
CA ALA A 356 1.21 3.22 -0.77
C ALA A 356 0.34 2.08 -0.25
N SER A 357 -0.69 2.41 0.50
CA SER A 357 -1.58 1.41 1.12
C SER A 357 -3.03 1.85 1.05
N TYR A 358 -3.92 0.86 0.91
CA TYR A 358 -5.36 1.04 1.04
C TYR A 358 -5.82 0.55 2.40
N GLN A 359 -6.58 1.36 3.14
CA GLN A 359 -7.26 0.94 4.36
C GLN A 359 -8.74 0.80 4.10
N TYR A 360 -9.30 -0.33 4.52
CA TYR A 360 -10.67 -0.74 4.17
C TYR A 360 -11.76 0.34 4.40
N TYR A 361 -11.64 1.14 5.47
CA TYR A 361 -12.65 2.12 5.88
C TYR A 361 -12.35 3.57 5.48
N THR A 362 -11.11 3.87 5.11
CA THR A 362 -10.64 5.27 4.96
C THR A 362 -10.00 5.51 3.60
N GLY A 363 -9.78 4.47 2.80
CA GLY A 363 -9.29 4.58 1.44
C GLY A 363 -7.77 4.60 1.33
N LEU A 364 -7.26 5.31 0.34
CA LEU A 364 -5.86 5.30 -0.06
C LEU A 364 -5.02 6.23 0.82
N HIS A 365 -3.82 5.79 1.20
CA HIS A 365 -2.89 6.52 2.07
C HIS A 365 -1.45 6.41 1.57
N TRP A 366 -0.69 7.49 1.74
CA TRP A 366 0.77 7.47 1.70
C TRP A 366 1.29 7.38 3.13
N ILE A 367 2.06 6.34 3.42
CA ILE A 367 2.58 6.09 4.76
C ILE A 367 4.09 6.31 4.74
N TYR A 368 4.57 7.26 5.52
CA TYR A 368 5.99 7.48 5.74
C TYR A 368 6.50 6.51 6.80
N LEU A 369 7.18 5.46 6.35
CA LEU A 369 7.60 4.33 7.18
C LEU A 369 8.51 4.72 8.37
N PRO A 370 9.46 5.67 8.25
CA PRO A 370 10.35 6.00 9.37
C PRO A 370 9.66 6.57 10.61
N THR A 371 8.48 7.19 10.46
CA THR A 371 7.74 7.78 11.60
C THR A 371 6.32 7.24 11.74
N GLY A 372 5.86 6.40 10.81
CA GLY A 372 4.46 5.98 10.73
C GLY A 372 3.47 7.09 10.37
N MET A 373 3.95 8.23 9.86
CA MET A 373 3.05 9.33 9.47
C MET A 373 2.21 8.90 8.28
N MET A 374 0.90 9.12 8.37
CA MET A 374 -0.05 8.77 7.32
C MET A 374 -0.60 10.04 6.68
N VAL A 375 -0.58 10.08 5.35
CA VAL A 375 -1.19 11.14 4.54
C VAL A 375 -2.38 10.54 3.80
N PRO A 376 -3.63 10.87 4.18
CA PRO A 376 -4.80 10.38 3.49
C PRO A 376 -4.89 11.00 2.10
N VAL A 377 -5.18 10.18 1.09
CA VAL A 377 -5.39 10.64 -0.28
C VAL A 377 -6.87 10.96 -0.45
N PRO A 378 -7.23 12.20 -0.82
CA PRO A 378 -8.62 12.58 -0.97
C PRO A 378 -9.23 11.84 -2.17
N CYS A 379 -10.16 10.92 -1.91
CA CYS A 379 -10.94 10.29 -2.97
C CYS A 379 -12.27 11.03 -3.20
N PRO A 380 -12.73 11.13 -4.46
CA PRO A 380 -14.02 11.74 -4.76
C PRO A 380 -15.18 11.01 -4.03
N PRO A 381 -16.18 11.75 -3.51
CA PRO A 381 -17.42 11.14 -3.03
C PRO A 381 -18.08 10.30 -4.12
N ASP A 382 -18.55 9.09 -3.77
CA ASP A 382 -19.13 8.12 -4.70
C ASP A 382 -18.24 7.73 -5.89
N GLY A 383 -16.94 8.04 -5.78
CA GLY A 383 -15.88 7.66 -6.72
C GLY A 383 -14.86 6.72 -6.07
N TYR A 384 -13.70 6.57 -6.71
CA TYR A 384 -12.62 5.73 -6.19
C TYR A 384 -11.25 6.21 -6.67
N CYS A 385 -10.21 5.82 -5.94
CA CYS A 385 -8.82 6.12 -6.30
C CYS A 385 -8.04 4.86 -6.65
N ILE A 386 -7.07 5.00 -7.55
CA ILE A 386 -6.09 3.96 -7.87
C ILE A 386 -4.69 4.52 -7.70
N PHE A 387 -3.85 3.84 -6.90
CA PHE A 387 -2.41 4.12 -6.91
C PHE A 387 -1.79 3.58 -8.20
N VAL A 388 -0.95 4.39 -8.85
CA VAL A 388 -0.29 4.02 -10.11
C VAL A 388 1.18 3.71 -9.89
N ALA A 389 1.97 4.66 -9.39
CA ALA A 389 3.40 4.47 -9.24
C ALA A 389 4.08 5.47 -8.29
N TRP A 390 5.25 5.08 -7.82
CA TRP A 390 6.26 6.00 -7.28
C TRP A 390 7.13 6.51 -8.42
N VAL A 391 7.04 7.80 -8.74
CA VAL A 391 7.74 8.42 -9.88
C VAL A 391 9.02 9.09 -9.38
N PRO A 392 10.22 8.75 -9.89
CA PRO A 392 11.45 9.41 -9.47
C PRO A 392 11.40 10.91 -9.73
N ARG A 393 11.88 11.71 -8.78
CA ARG A 393 12.18 13.11 -9.06
C ARG A 393 13.37 13.16 -10.01
N MET A 394 13.13 13.42 -11.30
CA MET A 394 14.22 13.70 -12.21
C MET A 394 15.00 14.89 -11.65
N LYS A 395 16.30 14.68 -11.37
CA LYS A 395 17.17 15.80 -11.00
C LYS A 395 17.19 16.76 -12.18
N ALA A 396 16.87 18.03 -11.95
CA ALA A 396 17.07 19.05 -12.97
C ALA A 396 18.56 19.02 -13.39
N GLY A 397 18.84 18.60 -14.62
CA GLY A 397 20.18 18.64 -15.22
C GLY A 397 20.93 17.30 -15.34
N GLN A 398 20.31 16.24 -15.87
CA GLN A 398 21.02 15.12 -16.49
C GLN A 398 20.47 14.79 -17.87
#